data_AF-A0A422QRN7-F1
#
_entry.id   AF-A0A422QRN7-F1
#
_cell.length_a   1.000
_cell.length_b   1.000
_cell.length_c   1.000
_cell.angle_alpha   90.00
_cell.angle_beta   90.00
_cell.angle_gamma   90.00
#
_symmetry.space_group_name_H-M   'P 1'
#
loop_
_entity.id
_entity.type
_entity.pdbx_description
1 polymer ?
#
loop_
_entity_poly.entity_id
_entity_poly.type
_entity_poly.pdbx_seq_one_letter_code
_entity_poly.pdbx_strand_id
1 'polypeptide(L)'
;MRIDDLRNDALKAATEAPVAPAADQPDPAYVAKATQAAVEFERFFISHMLRTMRSSTRELASEDSVFNNRVNQDMQDMADDLVAGNMAGQRAFGIADAILRQLVPGAGTGKR
;
A
#
# COMPACT_ATOMS: atom_id res chain seq x y z
N MET A 1 34.57 -5.69 8.68
CA MET A 1 33.44 -5.38 7.78
C MET A 1 32.49 -6.56 7.82
N ARG A 2 31.36 -6.45 8.53
CA ARG A 2 30.42 -7.57 8.71
C ARG A 2 29.42 -7.56 7.54
N ILE A 3 29.05 -8.75 7.06
CA ILE A 3 28.15 -8.93 5.91
C ILE A 3 26.76 -8.30 6.18
N ASP A 4 26.38 -8.20 7.44
CA ASP A 4 25.12 -7.59 7.88
C ASP A 4 25.07 -6.07 7.62
N ASP A 5 26.21 -5.40 7.69
CA ASP A 5 26.32 -3.95 7.46
C ASP A 5 25.97 -3.59 6.00
N LEU A 6 26.43 -4.42 5.05
CA LEU A 6 26.21 -4.21 3.61
C LEU A 6 24.75 -4.40 3.19
N ARG A 7 24.02 -5.32 3.84
CA ARG A 7 22.59 -5.54 3.58
C ARG A 7 21.75 -4.38 4.12
N ASN A 8 22.13 -3.86 5.28
CA ASN A 8 21.45 -2.73 5.90
C ASN A 8 21.65 -1.43 5.09
N ASP A 9 22.85 -1.22 4.56
CA ASP A 9 23.13 -0.06 3.70
C ASP A 9 22.39 -0.13 2.36
N ALA A 10 22.22 -1.33 1.78
CA ALA A 10 21.43 -1.51 0.57
C ALA A 10 19.94 -1.19 0.77
N LEU A 11 19.39 -1.54 1.94
CA LEU A 11 18.00 -1.24 2.31
C LEU A 11 17.80 0.26 2.61
N LYS A 12 18.79 0.91 3.25
CA LYS A 12 18.81 2.37 3.45
C LYS A 12 18.86 3.14 2.14
N ALA A 13 19.76 2.75 1.23
CA ALA A 13 19.91 3.40 -0.07
C ALA A 13 18.62 3.30 -0.92
N ALA A 14 17.85 2.21 -0.80
CA ALA A 14 16.57 2.07 -1.48
C ALA A 14 15.46 2.97 -0.91
N THR A 15 15.59 3.42 0.34
CA THR A 15 14.61 4.26 1.04
C THR A 15 14.90 5.76 0.86
N GLU A 16 16.16 6.13 0.64
CA GLU A 16 16.61 7.52 0.44
C GLU A 16 16.79 7.92 -1.03
N ALA A 17 16.57 6.99 -1.97
CA ALA A 17 16.64 7.31 -3.39
C ALA A 17 15.60 8.41 -3.73
N PRO A 18 16.02 9.58 -4.25
CA PRO A 18 15.09 10.62 -4.63
C PRO A 18 14.13 10.05 -5.67
N VAL A 19 12.84 10.38 -5.53
CA VAL A 19 11.82 10.03 -6.52
C VAL A 19 12.29 10.64 -7.84
N ALA A 20 12.81 9.79 -8.73
CA ALA A 20 13.35 10.24 -10.01
C ALA A 20 12.24 11.00 -10.75
N PRO A 21 12.54 12.17 -11.36
CA PRO A 21 11.56 12.87 -12.17
C PRO A 21 11.07 11.94 -13.28
N ALA A 22 9.78 12.06 -13.62
CA ALA A 22 9.18 11.27 -14.67
C ALA A 22 9.98 11.41 -15.98
N ALA A 23 10.60 10.31 -16.43
CA ALA A 23 11.28 10.27 -17.71
C ALA A 23 10.24 10.22 -18.85
N ASP A 24 10.49 10.93 -19.97
CA ASP A 24 9.61 10.95 -21.16
C ASP A 24 9.30 9.56 -21.73
N GLN A 25 10.18 8.58 -21.47
CA GLN A 25 9.92 7.15 -21.59
C GLN A 25 10.49 6.46 -20.35
N PRO A 26 9.64 6.05 -19.40
CA PRO A 26 10.12 5.34 -18.23
C PRO A 26 10.57 3.93 -18.61
N ASP A 27 11.70 3.52 -18.02
CA ASP A 27 12.21 2.15 -18.10
C ASP A 27 11.10 1.15 -17.73
N PRO A 28 10.85 0.10 -18.54
CA PRO A 28 9.90 -0.97 -18.19
C PRO A 28 10.10 -1.54 -16.79
N ALA A 29 11.33 -1.65 -16.30
CA ALA A 29 11.62 -2.11 -14.95
C ALA A 29 11.14 -1.11 -13.87
N TYR A 30 11.26 0.20 -14.15
CA TYR A 30 10.73 1.25 -13.28
C TYR A 30 9.20 1.22 -13.24
N VAL A 31 8.54 1.09 -14.40
CA VAL A 31 7.08 1.01 -14.48
C VAL A 31 6.55 -0.22 -13.73
N ALA A 32 7.20 -1.37 -13.86
CA ALA A 32 6.82 -2.58 -13.14
C ALA A 32 6.96 -2.40 -11.62
N LYS A 33 8.07 -1.84 -11.15
CA LYS A 33 8.30 -1.57 -9.72
C LYS A 33 7.32 -0.52 -9.17
N ALA A 34 7.05 0.54 -9.92
CA ALA A 34 6.06 1.55 -9.55
C ALA A 34 4.66 0.96 -9.48
N THR A 35 4.31 0.06 -10.42
CA THR A 35 3.00 -0.62 -10.43
C THR A 35 2.83 -1.50 -9.21
N GLN A 36 3.85 -2.29 -8.86
CA GLN A 36 3.83 -3.11 -7.65
C GLN A 36 3.71 -2.24 -6.39
N ALA A 37 4.49 -1.17 -6.29
CA ALA A 37 4.43 -0.26 -5.15
C ALA A 37 3.07 0.43 -5.01
N ALA A 38 2.45 0.82 -6.13
CA ALA A 38 1.13 1.43 -6.14
C ALA A 38 0.03 0.46 -5.66
N VAL A 39 0.12 -0.82 -6.02
CA VAL A 39 -0.80 -1.87 -5.55
C VAL A 39 -0.62 -2.13 -4.04
N GLU A 40 0.63 -2.21 -3.55
CA GLU A 40 0.89 -2.38 -2.12
C GLU A 40 0.45 -1.16 -1.30
N PHE A 41 0.60 0.04 -1.85
CA PHE A 41 0.06 1.26 -1.24
C PHE A 41 -1.47 1.20 -1.14
N GLU A 42 -2.16 0.80 -2.21
CA GLU A 42 -3.62 0.64 -2.20
C GLU A 42 -4.06 -0.42 -1.16
N ARG A 43 -3.35 -1.54 -1.06
CA ARG A 43 -3.58 -2.54 0.00
C ARG A 43 -3.46 -1.94 1.40
N PHE A 44 -2.36 -1.23 1.67
CA PHE A 44 -2.15 -0.58 2.96
C PHE A 44 -3.27 0.42 3.27
N PHE A 45 -3.66 1.23 2.29
CA PHE A 45 -4.72 2.22 2.43
C PHE A 45 -6.07 1.58 2.76
N ILE A 46 -6.45 0.50 2.05
CA ILE A 46 -7.70 -0.22 2.31
C ILE A 46 -7.70 -0.83 3.70
N SER A 47 -6.62 -1.52 4.10
CA SER A 47 -6.48 -2.09 5.45
C SER A 47 -6.62 -1.00 6.52
N HIS A 48 -5.94 0.14 6.33
CA HIS A 48 -6.02 1.27 7.26
C HIS A 48 -7.43 1.87 7.33
N MET A 49 -8.12 2.02 6.21
CA MET A 49 -9.50 2.51 6.16
C MET A 49 -10.43 1.58 6.93
N LEU A 50 -10.37 0.27 6.66
CA LEU A 50 -11.19 -0.74 7.34
C LEU A 50 -10.95 -0.71 8.86
N ARG A 51 -9.69 -0.64 9.28
CA ARG A 51 -9.30 -0.54 10.69
C ARG A 51 -9.83 0.74 11.33
N THR A 52 -9.75 1.88 10.63
CA THR A 52 -10.24 3.19 11.11
C THR A 52 -11.76 3.18 11.28
N MET A 53 -12.51 2.62 10.33
CA MET A 53 -13.97 2.48 10.42
C MET A 53 -14.40 1.64 11.63
N ARG A 54 -13.66 0.58 11.96
CA ARG A 54 -13.94 -0.22 13.16
C ARG A 54 -13.50 0.49 14.44
N SER A 55 -12.37 1.20 14.42
CA SER A 55 -11.92 2.00 15.56
C SER A 55 -12.98 3.05 15.92
N SER A 56 -13.52 3.79 14.93
CA SER A 56 -14.57 4.77 15.19
C SER A 56 -15.87 4.13 15.70
N THR A 57 -16.22 2.94 15.19
CA THR A 57 -17.38 2.18 15.70
C THR A 57 -17.17 1.74 17.16
N ARG A 58 -15.94 1.45 17.55
CA ARG A 58 -15.60 1.05 18.93
C ARG A 58 -15.64 2.23 19.91
N GLU A 59 -15.15 3.40 19.52
CA GLU A 59 -15.23 4.61 20.35
C GLU A 59 -16.69 5.01 20.66
N LEU A 60 -17.62 4.63 19.77
CA LEU A 60 -19.06 4.84 19.96
C LEU A 60 -19.74 3.68 20.72
N ALA A 61 -19.06 2.55 20.91
CA ALA A 61 -19.59 1.39 21.62
C ALA A 61 -19.35 1.53 23.14
N SER A 62 -20.30 1.05 23.94
CA SER A 62 -20.17 1.04 25.41
C SER A 62 -18.96 0.22 25.89
N GLU A 63 -18.37 0.60 27.03
CA GLU A 63 -17.16 -0.06 27.58
C GLU A 63 -17.32 -1.58 27.81
N ASP A 64 -18.55 -2.06 28.08
CA ASP A 64 -18.91 -3.49 28.22
C ASP A 64 -19.12 -4.25 26.88
N SER A 65 -18.71 -3.66 25.76
CA SER A 65 -18.95 -4.21 24.44
C SER A 65 -18.03 -5.39 24.08
N VAL A 66 -18.62 -6.45 23.53
CA VAL A 66 -17.90 -7.63 22.96
C VAL A 66 -16.91 -7.23 21.85
N PHE A 67 -17.05 -6.02 21.28
CA PHE A 67 -16.15 -5.45 20.28
C PHE A 67 -14.81 -4.94 20.84
N ASN A 68 -14.62 -4.93 22.17
CA ASN A 68 -13.42 -4.40 22.84
C ASN A 68 -12.36 -5.47 23.20
N ASN A 69 -12.55 -6.72 22.79
CA ASN A 69 -11.61 -7.81 23.08
C ASN A 69 -10.36 -7.77 22.18
N ARG A 70 -9.14 -7.72 22.76
CA ARG A 70 -7.87 -7.67 22.03
C ARG A 70 -7.58 -8.89 21.15
N VAL A 71 -7.93 -10.11 21.59
CA VAL A 71 -7.63 -11.31 20.79
C VAL A 71 -8.43 -11.34 19.48
N ASN A 72 -9.67 -10.85 19.54
CA ASN A 72 -10.51 -10.72 18.34
C ASN A 72 -9.95 -9.66 17.38
N GLN A 73 -9.24 -8.65 17.89
CA GLN A 73 -8.65 -7.59 17.06
C GLN A 73 -7.55 -8.14 16.17
N ASP A 74 -6.61 -8.92 16.71
CA ASP A 74 -5.50 -9.46 15.91
C ASP A 74 -6.02 -10.40 14.80
N MET A 75 -7.03 -11.23 15.11
CA MET A 75 -7.65 -12.09 14.10
C MET A 75 -8.40 -11.30 13.03
N GLN A 76 -9.05 -10.22 13.43
CA GLN A 76 -9.80 -9.35 12.53
C GLN A 76 -8.86 -8.54 11.65
N ASP A 77 -7.76 -8.04 12.20
CA ASP A 77 -6.69 -7.35 11.49
C ASP A 77 -6.08 -8.22 10.39
N MET A 78 -5.77 -9.49 10.70
CA MET A 78 -5.30 -10.45 9.70
C MET A 78 -6.34 -10.67 8.59
N ALA A 79 -7.63 -10.77 8.96
CA ALA A 79 -8.70 -10.90 7.97
C ALA A 79 -8.82 -9.65 7.08
N ASP A 80 -8.67 -8.46 7.66
CA ASP A 80 -8.69 -7.20 6.92
C ASP A 80 -7.53 -7.09 5.94
N ASP A 81 -6.34 -7.52 6.34
CA ASP A 81 -5.17 -7.51 5.46
C ASP A 81 -5.33 -8.45 4.27
N LEU A 82 -5.98 -9.61 4.47
CA LEU A 82 -6.30 -10.55 3.38
C LEU A 82 -7.35 -9.96 2.44
N VAL A 83 -8.40 -9.34 2.97
CA VAL A 83 -9.45 -8.67 2.17
C VAL A 83 -8.84 -7.51 1.40
N ALA A 84 -8.05 -6.66 2.05
CA ALA A 84 -7.37 -5.54 1.43
C ALA A 84 -6.44 -5.98 0.30
N GLY A 85 -5.68 -7.07 0.50
CA GLY A 85 -4.83 -7.64 -0.53
C GLY A 85 -5.60 -8.08 -1.77
N ASN A 86 -6.74 -8.76 -1.59
CA ASN A 86 -7.60 -9.17 -2.69
C ASN A 86 -8.21 -7.97 -3.43
N MET A 87 -8.67 -6.95 -2.70
CA MET A 87 -9.28 -5.75 -3.30
C MET A 87 -8.26 -4.89 -4.05
N ALA A 88 -7.05 -4.72 -3.51
CA ALA A 88 -5.96 -4.00 -4.17
C ALA A 88 -5.44 -4.75 -5.41
N GLY A 89 -5.34 -6.08 -5.34
CA GLY A 89 -4.98 -6.90 -6.51
C GLY A 89 -6.00 -6.79 -7.65
N GLN A 90 -7.28 -6.64 -7.33
CA GLN A 90 -8.36 -6.35 -8.28
C GLN A 90 -8.41 -4.88 -8.71
N ARG A 91 -7.61 -4.00 -8.07
CA ARG A 91 -7.54 -2.56 -8.34
C ARG A 91 -8.90 -1.88 -8.16
N ALA A 92 -9.68 -2.37 -7.19
CA ALA A 92 -11.10 -2.05 -7.02
C ALA A 92 -11.36 -0.58 -6.64
N PHE A 93 -10.40 0.10 -6.00
CA PHE A 93 -10.52 1.50 -5.61
C PHE A 93 -9.88 2.48 -6.61
N GLY A 94 -9.03 2.00 -7.52
CA GLY A 94 -8.38 2.81 -8.55
C GLY A 94 -7.33 3.80 -8.02
N ILE A 95 -6.90 3.68 -6.76
CA ILE A 95 -5.87 4.55 -6.20
C ILE A 95 -4.51 4.22 -6.81
N ALA A 96 -4.25 2.93 -7.04
CA ALA A 96 -3.04 2.48 -7.73
C ALA A 96 -2.95 3.07 -9.15
N ASP A 97 -4.07 3.20 -9.88
CA ASP A 97 -4.12 3.86 -11.20
C ASP A 97 -3.81 5.34 -11.12
N ALA A 98 -4.43 6.03 -10.16
CA ALA A 98 -4.27 7.47 -10.01
C ALA A 98 -2.81 7.83 -9.74
N ILE A 99 -2.14 7.06 -8.87
CA ILE A 99 -0.72 7.25 -8.55
C ILE A 99 0.16 6.93 -9.76
N LEU A 100 -0.08 5.81 -10.46
CA LEU A 100 0.71 5.44 -11.63
C LEU A 100 0.60 6.49 -12.75
N ARG A 101 -0.58 7.05 -12.95
CA ARG A 101 -0.82 8.10 -13.94
C ARG A 101 -0.09 9.40 -13.60
N GLN A 102 0.16 9.67 -12.32
CA GLN A 102 0.94 10.82 -11.88
C GLN A 102 2.46 10.56 -11.98
N LEU A 103 2.91 9.34 -11.72
CA LEU A 103 4.32 8.94 -11.76
C LEU A 103 4.82 8.70 -13.19
N VAL A 104 3.93 8.29 -14.10
CA VAL A 104 4.23 8.02 -15.51
C VAL A 104 3.27 8.84 -16.39
N PRO A 105 3.63 10.10 -16.69
CA PRO A 105 2.93 10.91 -17.67
C PRO A 105 3.09 10.24 -19.05
N GLY A 106 2.06 9.52 -19.52
CA GLY A 106 2.09 8.81 -20.81
C GLY A 106 1.54 7.39 -20.79
N ALA A 107 1.46 6.73 -19.63
CA ALA A 107 0.85 5.40 -19.50
C ALA A 107 -0.67 5.40 -19.76
N GLY A 108 -1.31 6.58 -19.70
CA GLY A 108 -2.73 6.78 -20.03
C GLY A 108 -3.03 7.14 -21.49
N THR A 109 -2.01 7.29 -22.34
CA THR A 109 -2.19 7.60 -23.78
C THR A 109 -2.03 6.35 -24.64
N GLY A 110 -2.85 5.34 -24.34
CA GLY A 110 -3.19 4.30 -25.31
C GLY A 110 -4.06 4.91 -26.41
N LYS A 111 -3.53 4.91 -27.64
CA LYS A 111 -4.18 5.43 -28.87
C LYS A 111 -5.67 5.05 -28.95
N ARG A 112 -6.50 6.07 -29.23
CA ARG A 112 -7.66 5.92 -30.11
C ARG A 112 -7.17 5.81 -31.56
#